data_AF-A0A958K183-F1
#
_entry.id   AF-A0A958K183-F1
#
_cell.length_a   1.000
_cell.length_b   1.000
_cell.length_c   1.000
_cell.angle_alpha   90.00
_cell.angle_beta   90.00
_cell.angle_gamma   90.00
#
_symmetry.space_group_name_H-M   'P 1'
#
loop_
_entity.id
_entity.type
_entity.pdbx_description
1 polymer ?
#
loop_
_entity_poly.entity_id
_entity_poly.type
_entity_poly.pdbx_seq_one_letter_code
_entity_poly.pdbx_strand_id
1 'polypeptide(L)'
;MPRKNEYGKYIFAAGEVSSFVICPEAWRLNYMEQVDKIIVPQVKEGDVLHKQWSDDIKDAAYFTRCIRQLVLLMIVTVALFAVRFFSH
;
A
#
# COMPACT_ATOMS: atom_id res chain seq x y z
N MET A 1 -14.23 10.29 4.30
CA MET A 1 -14.92 11.55 4.63
C MET A 1 -14.49 12.57 3.61
N PRO A 2 -15.42 13.07 2.80
CA PRO A 2 -15.12 14.08 1.79
C PRO A 2 -14.60 15.33 2.49
N ARG A 3 -13.43 15.78 2.08
CA ARG A 3 -12.78 16.97 2.65
C ARG A 3 -13.10 18.17 1.78
N LYS A 4 -13.27 19.34 2.38
CA LYS A 4 -13.30 20.60 1.63
C LYS A 4 -11.88 21.11 1.45
N ASN A 5 -11.57 21.63 0.27
CA ASN A 5 -10.35 22.40 0.05
C ASN A 5 -10.53 23.86 0.49
N GLU A 6 -9.45 24.64 0.45
CA GLU A 6 -9.43 26.07 0.78
C GLU A 6 -10.35 26.93 -0.12
N TYR A 7 -10.73 26.38 -1.29
CA TYR A 7 -11.63 27.00 -2.26
C TYR A 7 -13.10 26.57 -2.11
N GLY A 8 -13.45 25.86 -1.03
CA GLY A 8 -14.81 25.38 -0.76
C GLY A 8 -15.28 24.23 -1.65
N LYS A 9 -14.41 23.63 -2.47
CA LYS A 9 -14.71 22.46 -3.32
C LYS A 9 -14.54 21.16 -2.53
N TYR A 10 -15.38 20.17 -2.84
CA TYR A 10 -15.32 18.84 -2.24
C TYR A 10 -14.26 17.97 -2.91
N ILE A 11 -13.43 17.33 -2.09
CA ILE A 11 -12.45 16.32 -2.48
C ILE A 11 -13.08 14.96 -2.23
N PHE A 12 -13.24 14.18 -3.30
CA PHE A 12 -13.81 12.83 -3.28
C PHE A 12 -12.69 11.78 -3.22
N ALA A 13 -12.89 10.73 -2.43
CA ALA A 13 -12.08 9.52 -2.58
C ALA A 13 -12.46 8.80 -3.89
N ALA A 14 -11.55 8.06 -4.51
CA ALA A 14 -11.83 7.35 -5.76
C ALA A 14 -13.05 6.40 -5.64
N GLY A 15 -13.18 5.70 -4.49
CA GLY A 15 -14.34 4.84 -4.20
C GLY A 15 -15.65 5.60 -3.92
N GLU A 16 -15.58 6.89 -3.63
CA GLU A 16 -16.76 7.75 -3.42
C GLU A 16 -17.34 8.27 -4.74
N VAL A 17 -16.51 8.38 -5.80
CA VAL A 17 -16.93 8.92 -7.10
C VAL A 17 -18.03 8.10 -7.72
N SER A 18 -17.93 6.76 -7.70
CA SER A 18 -18.95 5.88 -8.26
C SER A 18 -20.29 6.05 -7.53
N SER A 19 -20.27 6.14 -6.20
CA SER A 19 -21.47 6.36 -5.40
C SER A 19 -22.11 7.72 -5.71
N PHE A 20 -21.30 8.77 -5.88
CA PHE A 20 -21.78 10.11 -6.24
C PHE A 20 -22.39 10.16 -7.63
N VAL A 21 -21.77 9.50 -8.62
CA VAL A 21 -22.27 9.46 -10.01
C VAL A 21 -23.57 8.67 -10.12
N ILE A 22 -23.70 7.56 -9.39
CA ILE A 22 -24.92 6.73 -9.42
C ILE A 22 -26.08 7.42 -8.70
N CYS A 23 -25.85 7.88 -7.46
CA CYS A 23 -26.87 8.56 -6.67
C CYS A 23 -26.23 9.57 -5.69
N PRO A 24 -26.26 10.88 -6.02
CA PRO A 24 -25.68 11.92 -5.18
C PRO A 24 -26.28 11.97 -3.77
N GLU A 25 -27.58 11.68 -3.64
CA GLU A 25 -28.26 11.68 -2.34
C GLU A 25 -27.81 10.51 -1.46
N ALA A 26 -27.69 9.30 -2.03
CA ALA A 26 -27.14 8.15 -1.32
C ALA A 26 -25.70 8.41 -0.89
N TRP A 27 -24.91 9.09 -1.72
CA TRP A 27 -23.56 9.52 -1.33
C TRP A 27 -23.59 10.51 -0.16
N ARG A 28 -24.47 11.52 -0.19
CA ARG A 28 -24.61 12.49 0.92
C ARG A 28 -24.92 11.78 2.24
N LEU A 29 -25.90 10.87 2.24
CA LEU A 29 -26.30 10.12 3.45
C LEU A 29 -25.15 9.25 3.98
N ASN A 30 -24.45 8.55 3.09
CA ASN A 30 -23.38 7.61 3.46
C ASN A 30 -22.06 8.28 3.86
N TYR A 31 -21.75 9.46 3.32
CA TYR A 31 -20.41 10.06 3.46
C TYR A 31 -20.40 11.41 4.17
N MET A 32 -21.53 12.15 4.21
CA MET A 32 -21.67 13.39 4.98
C MET A 32 -22.40 13.20 6.29
N GLU A 33 -23.57 12.53 6.28
CA GLU A 33 -24.43 12.41 7.46
C GLU A 33 -24.11 11.17 8.33
N GLN A 34 -23.21 10.29 7.85
CA GLN A 34 -22.74 9.09 8.57
C GLN A 34 -23.87 8.19 9.07
N VAL A 35 -24.87 7.93 8.22
CA VAL A 35 -25.83 6.86 8.49
C VAL A 35 -25.05 5.54 8.64
N ASP A 36 -25.38 4.76 9.66
CA ASP A 36 -24.70 3.50 9.97
C ASP A 36 -24.62 2.61 8.73
N LYS A 37 -23.41 2.40 8.25
CA LYS A 37 -23.16 1.53 7.10
C LYS A 37 -23.22 0.09 7.56
N ILE A 38 -24.09 -0.68 6.93
CA ILE A 38 -24.07 -2.13 7.07
C ILE A 38 -22.83 -2.63 6.34
N ILE A 39 -21.77 -2.93 7.11
CA ILE A 39 -20.56 -3.53 6.56
C ILE A 39 -20.88 -4.99 6.25
N VAL A 40 -20.93 -5.31 4.96
CA VAL A 40 -21.12 -6.69 4.52
C VAL A 40 -19.87 -7.51 4.84
N PRO A 41 -20.01 -8.79 5.25
CA PRO A 41 -18.88 -9.63 5.64
C PRO A 41 -17.82 -9.77 4.54
N GLN A 42 -18.25 -9.77 3.27
CA GLN A 42 -17.39 -9.83 2.09
C GLN A 42 -16.41 -8.63 2.00
N VAL A 43 -16.84 -7.43 2.42
CA VAL A 43 -15.96 -6.25 2.42
C VAL A 43 -14.87 -6.42 3.47
N LYS A 44 -15.22 -6.93 4.66
CA LYS A 44 -14.26 -7.21 5.72
C LYS A 44 -13.27 -8.30 5.31
N GLU A 45 -13.73 -9.35 4.64
CA GLU A 45 -12.86 -10.39 4.08
C GLU A 45 -11.92 -9.81 3.01
N GLY A 46 -12.45 -8.96 2.12
CA GLY A 46 -11.66 -8.25 1.12
C GLY A 46 -10.55 -7.41 1.73
N ASP A 47 -10.83 -6.66 2.80
CA ASP A 47 -9.84 -5.86 3.51
C ASP A 47 -8.72 -6.72 4.11
N VAL A 48 -9.06 -7.89 4.67
CA VAL A 48 -8.07 -8.83 5.21
C VAL A 48 -7.18 -9.37 4.10
N LEU A 49 -7.77 -9.79 2.97
CA LEU A 49 -7.01 -10.30 1.82
C LEU A 49 -6.11 -9.23 1.20
N HIS A 50 -6.59 -7.99 1.07
CA HIS A 50 -5.77 -6.88 0.60
C HIS A 50 -4.60 -6.58 1.53
N LYS A 51 -4.82 -6.65 2.84
CA LYS A 51 -3.74 -6.47 3.81
C LYS A 51 -2.69 -7.57 3.68
N GLN A 52 -3.11 -8.83 3.63
CA GLN A 52 -2.21 -9.97 3.47
C GLN A 52 -1.38 -9.85 2.19
N TRP A 53 -2.02 -9.59 1.06
CA TRP A 53 -1.32 -9.38 -0.21
C TRP A 53 -0.31 -8.22 -0.15
N SER A 54 -0.68 -7.10 0.49
CA SER A 54 0.24 -5.98 0.65
C SER A 54 1.44 -6.32 1.54
N ASP A 55 1.24 -7.13 2.58
CA ASP A 55 2.29 -7.51 3.50
C ASP A 55 3.24 -8.53 2.85
N ASP A 56 2.72 -9.50 2.11
CA ASP A 56 3.52 -10.46 1.32
C ASP A 56 4.46 -9.75 0.33
N ILE A 57 3.97 -8.68 -0.33
CA ILE A 57 4.79 -7.88 -1.24
C ILE A 57 5.90 -7.13 -0.50
N LYS A 58 5.60 -6.58 0.69
CA LYS A 58 6.62 -5.89 1.49
C LYS A 58 7.70 -6.86 1.94
N ASP A 59 7.30 -8.04 2.39
CA ASP A 59 8.22 -9.08 2.83
C ASP A 59 9.10 -9.57 1.67
N ALA A 60 8.52 -9.83 0.50
CA ALA A 60 9.27 -10.19 -0.70
C ALA A 60 10.28 -9.10 -1.10
N ALA A 61 9.88 -7.83 -1.05
CA ALA A 61 10.77 -6.71 -1.32
C ALA A 61 11.90 -6.60 -0.29
N TYR A 62 11.60 -6.86 0.99
CA TYR A 62 12.59 -6.87 2.07
C TYR A 62 13.62 -8.00 1.87
N PHE A 63 13.17 -9.23 1.65
CA PHE A 63 14.06 -10.37 1.41
C PHE A 63 14.92 -10.14 0.17
N THR A 64 14.35 -9.58 -0.91
CA THR A 64 15.11 -9.24 -2.12
C THR A 64 16.24 -8.26 -1.81
N ARG A 65 15.99 -7.23 -0.98
CA ARG A 65 17.01 -6.25 -0.57
C ARG A 65 18.08 -6.90 0.30
N CYS A 66 17.68 -7.73 1.27
CA CYS A 66 18.61 -8.44 2.15
C CYS A 66 19.53 -9.38 1.37
N ILE A 67 18.96 -10.22 0.48
CA ILE A 67 19.73 -11.13 -0.36
C ILE A 67 20.71 -10.35 -1.24
N ARG A 68 20.26 -9.25 -1.86
CA ARG A 68 21.13 -8.39 -2.67
C ARG A 68 22.30 -7.84 -1.85
N GLN A 69 22.07 -7.41 -0.61
CA GLN A 69 23.14 -6.94 0.28
C GLN A 69 24.12 -8.05 0.68
N LEU A 70 23.61 -9.25 1.01
CA LEU A 70 24.46 -10.40 1.33
C LEU A 70 25.35 -10.80 0.16
N VAL A 71 24.78 -10.84 -1.05
CA VAL A 71 25.54 -11.16 -2.28
C VAL A 71 26.61 -10.10 -2.52
N LEU A 72 26.29 -8.81 -2.37
CA LEU A 72 27.28 -7.73 -2.50
C LEU A 72 28.43 -7.86 -1.48
N LEU A 73 28.12 -8.14 -0.21
CA LEU A 73 29.15 -8.35 0.80
C LEU A 73 30.02 -9.57 0.48
N MET A 74 29.43 -10.67 0.00
CA MET A 74 30.17 -11.85 -0.44
C MET A 74 31.11 -11.53 -1.61
N ILE A 75 30.65 -10.74 -2.58
CA ILE A 75 31.50 -10.31 -3.71
C ILE A 75 32.67 -9.47 -3.21
N VAL A 76 32.42 -8.52 -2.30
CA VAL A 76 33.48 -7.67 -1.72
C VAL A 76 34.49 -8.50 -0.95
N THR A 77 34.06 -9.46 -0.13
CA THR A 77 35.00 -10.32 0.62
C THR A 77 35.86 -11.18 -0.30
N VAL A 78 35.28 -11.76 -1.35
CA VAL A 78 36.02 -12.51 -2.37
C VAL A 78 37.00 -11.60 -3.13
N ALA A 79 36.58 -10.40 -3.51
CA ALA A 79 37.45 -9.43 -4.19
C ALA A 79 38.64 -9.01 -3.31
N LEU A 80 38.40 -8.71 -2.02
CA LEU A 80 39.46 -8.38 -1.07
C LEU A 80 40.43 -9.55 -0.87
N PHE A 81 39.91 -10.78 -0.80
CA PHE A 81 40.74 -11.98 -0.70
C PHE A 81 41.63 -12.16 -1.94
N ALA A 82 41.05 -12.00 -3.14
CA ALA A 82 41.80 -12.08 -4.38
C ALA A 82 42.88 -11.00 -4.47
N VAL A 83 42.56 -9.74 -4.15
CA VAL A 83 43.55 -8.64 -4.12
C VAL A 83 44.68 -8.96 -3.15
N ARG A 84 44.38 -9.49 -1.96
CA ARG A 84 45.40 -9.85 -0.98
C ARG A 84 46.26 -11.03 -1.44
N PHE A 85 45.68 -12.00 -2.15
CA PHE A 85 46.40 -13.14 -2.71
C PHE A 85 47.34 -12.74 -3.85
N PHE A 86 46.90 -11.87 -4.76
CA PHE A 86 47.73 -11.36 -5.87
C PHE A 86 48.78 -10.34 -5.45
N SER A 87 48.61 -9.70 -4.29
CA SER A 87 49.57 -8.74 -3.74
C SER A 87 50.69 -9.39 -2.92
N HIS A 88 50.65 -10.70 -2.72
CA HIS A 88 51.64 -11.46 -1.95
C HIS A 88 52.43 -12.40 -2.87
#